data_AF-C9PRL8-F1
#
_entry.id   AF-C9PRL8-F1
#
_cell.length_a   1.000
_cell.length_b   1.000
_cell.length_c   1.000
_cell.angle_alpha   90.00
_cell.angle_beta   90.00
_cell.angle_gamma   90.00
#
_symmetry.space_group_name_H-M   'P 1'
#
loop_
_entity.id
_entity.type
_entity.pdbx_description
1 polymer ?
#
loop_
_entity_poly.entity_id
_entity_poly.type
_entity_poly.pdbx_seq_one_letter_code
_entity_poly.pdbx_strand_id
1 'polypeptide(L)'
;MFIQYKKARAKKVTCLLGAILVLSPGVMFAKTFNLEQGGTQLIQTKEKIDTIFVSSPAIADYEILDDNSFIIYAKEQGRAEISAFDANGKTLTNDVVNVDSLFTGISDTNQQIKARFPNTNLSVKKVGKAYVIEGKARSQEESDEVHRIVGEALGNGKKVTETKFKAGESEESLPFLDKYQFDGVVNNVNVDETTQINVKLTVVEVNKKLSEAVGINWSRLSGGVPDLLGGVSRVTGFDGIQGLLKIDASGVSAFINALDNQNNGRILAEPNISMLSGETADILVGGEIPFAQRDKEGAPTIIYKDFGIRLAVAAKLQKNNRIRLALDQRVSTIAGNYSFESVGEIPFFNTRRSKSVFEVADGESFIIGGLFNSSDLEGINKVPVLGDIPILGAFFRNAKTDREDRELVIVATVNTVKPVQEDEIVYPTFERTGTMERFYNLTPFKNIYHKTLTSNFLKRGGFIQ
;
A
#
# COMPACT_ATOMS: atom_id res chain seq x y z
N MET A 1 23.14 -71.65 -48.64
CA MET A 1 22.03 -71.09 -49.46
C MET A 1 22.59 -69.80 -50.08
N PHE A 2 23.32 -69.89 -51.20
CA PHE A 2 22.83 -69.54 -52.55
C PHE A 2 22.06 -68.20 -52.52
N ILE A 3 22.47 -67.10 -53.17
CA ILE A 3 22.85 -66.97 -54.58
C ILE A 3 23.81 -65.77 -54.80
N GLN A 4 24.80 -66.03 -55.65
CA GLN A 4 25.73 -65.10 -56.32
C GLN A 4 25.07 -64.39 -57.52
N TYR A 5 25.56 -63.20 -57.90
CA TYR A 5 25.91 -62.72 -59.28
C TYR A 5 25.69 -61.19 -59.40
N LYS A 6 26.39 -60.38 -60.20
CA LYS A 6 27.74 -60.33 -60.81
C LYS A 6 27.79 -59.00 -61.60
N LYS A 7 28.93 -58.29 -61.55
CA LYS A 7 29.58 -57.43 -62.58
C LYS A 7 28.76 -56.53 -63.54
N ALA A 8 29.19 -55.26 -63.64
CA ALA A 8 29.77 -54.63 -64.86
C ALA A 8 30.32 -53.21 -64.53
N ARG A 9 31.64 -52.97 -64.51
CA ARG A 9 32.52 -52.43 -65.58
C ARG A 9 32.21 -51.02 -66.11
N ALA A 10 32.97 -50.05 -65.56
CA ALA A 10 33.80 -49.02 -66.21
C ALA A 10 33.40 -48.42 -67.57
N LYS A 11 33.33 -47.07 -67.60
CA LYS A 11 34.01 -46.26 -68.63
C LYS A 11 34.28 -44.84 -68.11
N LYS A 12 35.55 -44.42 -68.21
CA LYS A 12 36.04 -43.06 -68.02
C LYS A 12 35.47 -42.17 -69.12
N VAL A 13 34.91 -41.02 -68.76
CA VAL A 13 34.75 -39.87 -69.67
C VAL A 13 35.49 -38.71 -69.04
N THR A 14 36.66 -38.43 -69.59
CA THR A 14 37.47 -37.25 -69.34
C THR A 14 36.73 -36.07 -69.98
N CYS A 15 36.23 -35.12 -69.18
CA CYS A 15 35.65 -33.88 -69.70
C CYS A 15 36.65 -32.74 -69.52
N LEU A 16 36.91 -32.06 -70.63
CA LEU A 16 37.91 -31.02 -70.83
C LEU A 16 37.45 -29.67 -70.26
N LEU A 17 38.43 -28.93 -69.74
CA LEU A 17 38.57 -27.46 -69.71
C LEU A 17 37.31 -26.57 -69.84
N GLY A 18 37.07 -25.78 -68.80
CA GLY A 18 36.22 -24.59 -68.84
C GLY A 18 36.48 -23.69 -67.62
N ALA A 19 37.64 -23.03 -67.59
CA ALA A 19 37.91 -21.98 -66.61
C ALA A 19 37.08 -20.73 -66.98
N ILE A 20 35.87 -20.63 -66.43
CA ILE A 20 35.06 -19.42 -66.48
C ILE A 20 35.58 -18.48 -65.39
N LEU A 21 36.31 -17.46 -65.82
CA LEU A 21 36.72 -16.33 -64.98
C LEU A 21 35.47 -15.47 -64.75
N VAL A 22 34.78 -15.68 -63.62
CA VAL A 22 33.66 -14.85 -63.20
C VAL A 22 34.22 -13.52 -62.71
N LEU A 23 34.23 -12.50 -63.56
CA LEU A 23 34.31 -11.10 -63.11
C LEU A 23 32.99 -10.78 -62.39
N SER A 24 33.01 -10.82 -61.06
CA SER A 24 31.96 -10.21 -60.25
C SER A 24 32.17 -8.69 -60.24
N PRO A 25 31.24 -7.87 -60.76
CA PRO A 25 31.27 -6.44 -60.46
C PRO A 25 31.05 -6.26 -58.95
N GLY A 26 31.99 -5.59 -58.28
CA GLY A 26 31.88 -5.25 -56.88
C GLY A 26 30.71 -4.29 -56.68
N VAL A 27 29.63 -4.78 -56.08
CA VAL A 27 28.53 -3.94 -55.64
C VAL A 27 29.04 -3.15 -54.43
N MET A 28 29.26 -1.86 -54.60
CA MET A 28 29.54 -0.97 -53.46
C MET A 28 28.24 -0.74 -52.70
N PHE A 29 28.16 -1.26 -51.48
CA PHE A 29 27.05 -0.99 -50.58
C PHE A 29 27.19 0.42 -50.04
N ALA A 30 26.15 1.24 -50.24
CA ALA A 30 26.08 2.54 -49.60
C ALA A 30 26.01 2.37 -48.08
N LYS A 31 26.94 2.98 -47.35
CA LYS A 31 27.00 2.86 -45.89
C LYS A 31 26.32 4.10 -45.28
N THR A 32 25.35 3.87 -44.41
CA THR A 32 24.67 4.97 -43.71
C THR A 32 25.37 5.25 -42.38
N PHE A 33 25.80 6.49 -42.19
CA PHE A 33 26.35 7.01 -40.95
C PHE A 33 25.34 7.94 -40.29
N ASN A 34 25.00 7.67 -39.03
CA ASN A 34 24.21 8.59 -38.21
C ASN A 34 25.17 9.39 -37.34
N LEU A 35 25.19 10.72 -37.49
CA LEU A 35 26.12 11.62 -36.80
C LEU A 35 25.34 12.68 -36.02
N GLU A 36 25.94 13.15 -34.92
CA GLU A 36 25.44 14.27 -34.14
C GLU A 36 25.86 15.60 -34.80
N GLN A 37 25.19 16.70 -34.45
CA GLN A 37 25.69 18.02 -34.84
C GLN A 37 27.08 18.25 -34.22
N GLY A 38 28.09 18.48 -35.07
CA GLY A 38 29.51 18.55 -34.68
C GLY A 38 30.25 17.22 -34.63
N GLY A 39 29.56 16.08 -34.83
CA GLY A 39 30.16 14.75 -34.90
C GLY A 39 31.00 14.55 -36.17
N THR A 40 32.02 13.69 -36.09
CA THR A 40 32.96 13.43 -37.19
C THR A 40 33.06 11.94 -37.52
N GLN A 41 33.34 11.61 -38.78
CA GLN A 41 33.58 10.25 -39.25
C GLN A 41 34.74 10.22 -40.26
N LEU A 42 35.77 9.43 -39.97
CA LEU A 42 36.87 9.18 -40.91
C LEU A 42 36.44 8.14 -41.95
N ILE A 43 36.70 8.45 -43.21
CA ILE A 43 36.52 7.55 -44.35
C ILE A 43 37.87 7.28 -45.01
N GLN A 44 38.15 6.01 -45.27
CA GLN A 44 39.38 5.55 -45.91
C GLN A 44 39.04 4.81 -47.21
N THR A 45 39.65 5.19 -48.31
CA THR A 45 39.50 4.59 -49.64
C THR A 45 40.75 3.81 -50.03
N LYS A 46 40.57 2.71 -50.77
CA LYS A 46 41.69 1.90 -51.27
C LYS A 46 42.45 2.56 -52.42
N GLU A 47 41.78 3.45 -53.13
CA GLU A 47 42.27 4.14 -54.33
C GLU A 47 42.31 5.64 -54.05
N LYS A 48 43.17 6.35 -54.80
CA LYS A 48 43.40 7.78 -54.64
C LYS A 48 42.12 8.56 -54.94
N ILE A 49 41.76 9.46 -54.04
CA ILE A 49 40.62 10.35 -54.14
C ILE A 49 40.99 11.51 -55.07
N ASP A 50 40.11 11.79 -56.02
CA ASP A 50 40.23 12.95 -56.90
C ASP A 50 39.15 14.00 -56.59
N THR A 51 37.89 13.56 -56.54
CA THR A 51 36.74 14.46 -56.33
C THR A 51 35.81 13.91 -55.26
N ILE A 52 35.37 14.76 -54.33
CA ILE A 52 34.32 14.45 -53.36
C ILE A 52 33.13 15.36 -53.63
N PHE A 53 31.94 14.76 -53.70
CA PHE A 53 30.68 15.45 -53.86
C PHE A 53 29.83 15.29 -52.59
N VAL A 54 29.24 16.38 -52.14
CA VAL A 54 28.28 16.40 -51.04
C VAL A 54 26.96 16.96 -51.54
N SER A 55 25.88 16.18 -51.40
CA SER A 55 24.56 16.57 -51.89
C SER A 55 23.98 17.80 -51.17
N SER A 56 24.39 18.04 -49.91
CA SER A 56 23.85 19.11 -49.07
C SER A 56 24.89 19.66 -48.09
N PRO A 57 25.74 20.62 -48.52
CA PRO A 57 26.83 21.20 -47.71
C PRO A 57 26.42 21.96 -46.43
N ALA A 58 25.13 22.29 -46.31
CA ALA A 58 24.57 22.85 -45.09
C ALA A 58 24.46 21.80 -43.97
N ILE A 59 24.19 20.54 -44.34
CA ILE A 59 23.92 19.43 -43.42
C ILE A 59 25.21 18.74 -43.00
N ALA A 60 26.09 18.42 -43.96
CA ALA A 60 27.36 17.77 -43.71
C ALA A 60 28.42 18.35 -44.65
N ASP A 61 29.68 18.28 -44.23
CA ASP A 61 30.81 18.83 -44.97
C ASP A 61 32.03 17.91 -44.78
N TYR A 62 33.08 18.14 -45.56
CA TYR A 62 34.24 17.26 -45.59
C TYR A 62 35.57 18.01 -45.60
N GLU A 63 36.59 17.34 -45.09
CA GLU A 63 37.98 17.81 -45.19
C GLU A 63 38.89 16.64 -45.59
N ILE A 64 39.71 16.86 -46.62
CA ILE A 64 40.64 15.85 -47.12
C ILE A 64 41.87 15.82 -46.21
N LEU A 65 42.20 14.64 -45.71
CA LEU A 65 43.37 14.43 -44.85
C LEU A 65 44.60 14.05 -45.67
N ASP A 66 44.43 13.12 -46.61
CA ASP A 66 45.47 12.68 -47.54
C ASP A 66 44.86 12.13 -48.84
N ASP A 67 45.69 11.57 -49.71
CA ASP A 67 45.29 11.02 -51.02
C ASP A 67 44.25 9.89 -50.91
N ASN A 68 44.06 9.26 -49.76
CA ASN A 68 43.24 8.07 -49.57
C ASN A 68 42.23 8.21 -48.40
N SER A 69 42.13 9.38 -47.77
CA SER A 69 41.26 9.58 -46.63
C SER A 69 40.72 10.99 -46.52
N PHE A 70 39.49 11.08 -46.05
CA PHE A 70 38.81 12.32 -45.75
C PHE A 70 37.95 12.14 -44.50
N ILE A 71 37.75 13.23 -43.78
CA ILE A 71 36.84 13.27 -42.63
C ILE A 71 35.55 13.96 -43.06
N ILE A 72 34.43 13.40 -42.60
CA ILE A 72 33.11 14.00 -42.71
C ILE A 72 32.78 14.61 -41.36
N TYR A 73 32.28 15.84 -41.33
CA TYR A 73 31.70 16.43 -40.12
C TYR A 73 30.29 16.94 -40.36
N ALA A 74 29.43 16.70 -39.37
CA ALA A 74 28.03 17.06 -39.40
C ALA A 74 27.81 18.49 -38.90
N LYS A 75 27.01 19.29 -39.64
CA LYS A 75 26.81 20.73 -39.40
C LYS A 75 25.39 21.07 -38.96
N GLU A 76 24.39 20.63 -39.70
CA GLU A 76 22.97 20.92 -39.43
C GLU A 76 22.11 19.67 -39.57
N GLN A 77 20.94 19.66 -38.95
CA GLN A 77 20.02 18.53 -38.97
C GLN A 77 19.51 18.26 -40.40
N GLY A 78 19.57 17.00 -40.83
CA GLY A 78 19.06 16.57 -42.13
C GLY A 78 19.78 15.35 -42.69
N ARG A 79 19.52 15.05 -43.97
CA ARG A 79 20.17 13.95 -44.71
C ARG A 79 21.04 14.50 -45.83
N ALA A 80 22.30 14.09 -45.86
CA ALA A 80 23.24 14.37 -46.95
C ALA A 80 23.82 13.07 -47.50
N GLU A 81 24.19 13.06 -48.77
CA GLU A 81 24.91 11.97 -49.42
C GLU A 81 26.29 12.48 -49.82
N ILE A 82 27.31 11.67 -49.54
CA ILE A 82 28.70 11.98 -49.80
C ILE A 82 29.28 10.88 -50.67
N SER A 83 29.72 11.26 -51.86
CA SER A 83 30.30 10.33 -52.83
C SER A 83 31.73 10.78 -53.15
N ALA A 84 32.69 9.86 -53.07
CA ALA A 84 34.06 10.09 -53.50
C ALA A 84 34.33 9.36 -54.81
N PHE A 85 35.13 9.96 -55.70
CA PHE A 85 35.45 9.44 -57.03
C PHE A 85 36.97 9.45 -57.27
N ASP A 86 37.43 8.51 -58.10
CA ASP A 86 38.79 8.50 -58.63
C ASP A 86 38.93 9.43 -59.86
N ALA A 87 40.16 9.56 -60.37
CA ALA A 87 40.47 10.39 -61.54
C ALA A 87 39.78 9.92 -62.85
N ASN A 88 39.24 8.70 -62.89
CA ASN A 88 38.49 8.16 -64.02
C ASN A 88 36.97 8.32 -63.85
N GLY A 89 36.51 8.98 -62.78
CA GLY A 89 35.10 9.14 -62.45
C GLY A 89 34.45 7.88 -61.86
N LYS A 90 35.23 6.85 -61.49
CA LYS A 90 34.72 5.66 -60.79
C LYS A 90 34.47 6.02 -59.33
N THR A 91 33.27 5.70 -58.86
CA THR A 91 32.90 5.89 -57.44
C THR A 91 33.77 5.00 -56.56
N LEU A 92 34.39 5.60 -55.55
CA LEU A 92 35.22 4.97 -54.52
C LEU A 92 34.42 4.64 -53.26
N THR A 93 33.50 5.52 -52.86
CA THR A 93 32.52 5.30 -51.80
C THR A 93 31.28 6.13 -52.07
N ASN A 94 30.15 5.69 -51.53
CA ASN A 94 28.92 6.47 -51.52
C ASN A 94 28.21 6.29 -50.17
N ASP A 95 28.29 7.30 -49.32
CA ASP A 95 27.91 7.22 -47.93
C ASP A 95 26.77 8.19 -47.64
N VAL A 96 25.77 7.73 -46.88
CA VAL A 96 24.63 8.57 -46.48
C VAL A 96 24.87 9.06 -45.06
N VAL A 97 24.95 10.37 -44.89
CA VAL A 97 25.08 11.02 -43.58
C VAL A 97 23.71 11.49 -43.13
N ASN A 98 23.23 10.93 -42.02
CA ASN A 98 22.01 11.36 -41.38
C ASN A 98 22.37 12.09 -40.08
N VAL A 99 22.15 13.41 -40.06
CA VAL A 99 22.42 14.28 -38.92
C VAL A 99 21.11 14.50 -38.18
N ASP A 100 20.97 13.93 -37.00
CA ASP A 100 19.75 14.05 -36.20
C ASP A 100 20.10 14.24 -34.72
N SER A 101 19.62 15.35 -34.15
CA SER A 101 19.79 15.72 -32.75
C SER A 101 19.04 14.78 -31.78
N LEU A 102 18.20 13.88 -32.30
CA LEU A 102 17.40 12.96 -31.50
C LEU A 102 18.03 11.57 -31.31
N PHE A 103 19.09 11.24 -32.05
CA PHE A 103 19.79 9.96 -31.84
C PHE A 103 20.52 9.93 -30.49
N THR A 104 21.02 11.08 -30.01
CA THR A 104 21.61 11.24 -28.67
C THR A 104 20.61 11.05 -27.57
N GLY A 105 19.44 11.71 -27.66
CA GLY A 105 18.41 11.61 -26.63
C GLY A 105 18.06 10.15 -26.32
N ILE A 106 17.90 9.31 -27.33
CA ILE A 106 17.56 7.89 -27.15
C ILE A 106 18.76 7.07 -26.68
N SER A 107 19.96 7.25 -27.26
CA SER A 107 21.15 6.51 -26.83
C SER A 107 21.54 6.85 -25.40
N ASP A 108 21.52 8.13 -25.05
CA ASP A 108 21.85 8.66 -23.73
C ASP A 108 20.81 8.22 -22.71
N THR A 109 19.52 8.29 -23.05
CA THR A 109 18.45 7.78 -22.20
C THR A 109 18.60 6.28 -21.96
N ASN A 110 18.88 5.48 -23.01
CA ASN A 110 19.14 4.05 -22.86
C ASN A 110 20.40 3.76 -22.01
N GLN A 111 21.44 4.60 -22.11
CA GLN A 111 22.62 4.49 -21.26
C GLN A 111 22.30 4.85 -19.80
N GLN A 112 21.50 5.89 -19.55
CA GLN A 112 21.03 6.27 -18.22
C GLN A 112 20.15 5.17 -17.58
N ILE A 113 19.24 4.59 -18.36
CA ILE A 113 18.41 3.47 -17.94
C ILE A 113 19.30 2.30 -17.50
N LYS A 114 20.29 1.90 -18.31
CA LYS A 114 21.24 0.83 -17.96
C LYS A 114 22.13 1.17 -16.77
N ALA A 115 22.56 2.43 -16.63
CA ALA A 115 23.38 2.86 -15.51
C ALA A 115 22.61 2.80 -14.17
N ARG A 116 21.33 3.19 -14.17
CA ARG A 116 20.46 3.15 -12.98
C ARG A 116 19.91 1.75 -12.71
N PHE A 117 19.66 0.97 -13.75
CA PHE A 117 19.15 -0.39 -13.68
C PHE A 117 20.03 -1.35 -14.50
N PRO A 118 21.16 -1.82 -13.96
CA PRO A 118 22.14 -2.63 -14.71
C PRO A 118 21.58 -3.93 -15.30
N ASN A 119 20.53 -4.48 -14.68
CA ASN A 119 19.92 -5.76 -15.07
C ASN A 119 18.55 -5.59 -15.74
N THR A 120 18.26 -4.39 -16.25
CA THR A 120 17.00 -4.10 -16.94
C THR A 120 16.99 -4.66 -18.36
N ASN A 121 15.82 -5.13 -18.79
CA ASN A 121 15.56 -5.49 -20.18
C ASN A 121 14.73 -4.41 -20.90
N LEU A 122 14.63 -3.22 -20.30
CA LEU A 122 13.90 -2.10 -20.84
C LEU A 122 14.76 -1.29 -21.80
N SER A 123 14.14 -0.82 -22.87
CA SER A 123 14.76 0.07 -23.85
C SER A 123 13.74 1.01 -24.45
N VAL A 124 14.22 2.16 -24.93
CA VAL A 124 13.40 3.15 -25.60
C VAL A 124 13.67 3.10 -27.09
N LYS A 125 12.60 3.12 -27.87
CA LYS A 125 12.63 3.27 -29.32
C LYS A 125 11.70 4.39 -29.75
N LYS A 126 12.02 5.03 -30.88
CA LYS A 126 11.13 6.00 -31.51
C LYS A 126 10.23 5.28 -32.51
N VAL A 127 8.91 5.46 -32.36
CA VAL A 127 7.89 4.91 -33.26
C VAL A 127 7.03 6.08 -33.74
N GLY A 128 7.27 6.50 -34.98
CA GLY A 128 6.63 7.69 -35.54
C GLY A 128 6.97 8.96 -34.75
N LYS A 129 5.96 9.58 -34.13
CA LYS A 129 6.11 10.78 -33.29
C LYS A 129 6.25 10.48 -31.79
N ALA A 130 6.09 9.21 -31.39
CA ALA A 130 6.13 8.81 -29.99
C ALA A 130 7.40 8.03 -29.65
N TYR A 131 7.82 8.12 -28.40
CA TYR A 131 8.84 7.27 -27.81
C TYR A 131 8.16 6.13 -27.06
N VAL A 132 8.46 4.90 -27.44
CA VAL A 132 7.88 3.69 -26.85
C VAL A 132 8.91 3.04 -25.98
N ILE A 133 8.54 2.80 -24.72
CA ILE A 133 9.33 2.02 -23.77
C ILE A 133 8.91 0.56 -23.95
N GLU A 134 9.84 -0.30 -24.33
CA GLU A 134 9.61 -1.70 -24.61
C GLU A 134 10.53 -2.59 -23.76
N GLY A 135 10.04 -3.77 -23.41
CA GLY A 135 10.80 -4.79 -22.70
C GLY A 135 10.03 -5.36 -21.52
N LYS A 136 10.78 -6.07 -20.66
CA LYS A 136 10.27 -6.66 -19.43
C LYS A 136 10.86 -5.93 -18.23
N ALA A 137 9.98 -5.40 -17.38
CA ALA A 137 10.35 -4.87 -16.07
C ALA A 137 10.20 -5.95 -15.01
N ARG A 138 11.11 -5.95 -14.03
CA ARG A 138 11.06 -6.86 -12.88
C ARG A 138 10.01 -6.45 -11.87
N SER A 139 9.68 -5.16 -11.81
CA SER A 139 8.70 -4.61 -10.88
C SER A 139 8.00 -3.39 -11.47
N GLN A 140 6.85 -3.03 -10.88
CA GLN A 140 6.13 -1.81 -11.22
C GLN A 140 6.98 -0.56 -11.00
N GLU A 141 7.78 -0.54 -9.92
CA GLU A 141 8.67 0.60 -9.59
C GLU A 141 9.75 0.83 -10.66
N GLU A 142 10.31 -0.25 -11.23
CA GLU A 142 11.26 -0.13 -12.34
C GLU A 142 10.60 0.49 -13.58
N SER A 143 9.39 0.02 -13.93
CA SER A 143 8.61 0.54 -15.06
C SER A 143 8.26 2.02 -14.86
N ASP A 144 7.76 2.40 -13.69
CA ASP A 144 7.39 3.78 -13.33
C ASP A 144 8.61 4.71 -13.39
N GLU A 145 9.75 4.26 -12.86
CA GLU A 145 10.98 5.04 -12.86
C GLU A 145 11.53 5.25 -14.27
N VAL A 146 11.58 4.18 -15.07
CA VAL A 146 12.02 4.29 -16.47
C VAL A 146 11.07 5.19 -17.24
N HIS A 147 9.75 5.06 -17.05
CA HIS A 147 8.79 5.98 -17.66
C HIS A 147 9.05 7.44 -17.29
N ARG A 148 9.41 7.72 -16.04
CA ARG A 148 9.79 9.08 -15.61
C ARG A 148 11.08 9.57 -16.26
N ILE A 149 12.13 8.75 -16.32
CA ILE A 149 13.41 9.12 -16.96
C ILE A 149 13.18 9.45 -18.44
N VAL A 150 12.47 8.59 -19.15
CA VAL A 150 12.16 8.77 -20.58
C VAL A 150 11.27 9.97 -20.80
N GLY A 151 10.27 10.16 -19.94
CA GLY A 151 9.38 11.30 -19.95
C GLY A 151 10.08 12.64 -19.75
N GLU A 152 11.00 12.71 -18.79
CA GLU A 152 11.76 13.93 -18.49
C GLU A 152 12.84 14.22 -19.53
N ALA A 153 13.43 13.19 -20.14
CA ALA A 153 14.47 13.35 -21.16
C ALA A 153 13.91 13.64 -22.57
N LEU A 154 12.79 12.99 -22.95
CA LEU A 154 12.30 12.95 -24.33
C LEU A 154 10.85 13.44 -24.50
N GLY A 155 10.09 13.61 -23.41
CA GLY A 155 8.69 14.02 -23.46
C GLY A 155 8.51 15.51 -23.77
N ASN A 156 7.37 15.84 -24.38
CA ASN A 156 7.04 17.22 -24.79
C ASN A 156 6.22 17.99 -23.73
N GLY A 157 5.95 17.38 -22.57
CA GLY A 157 5.15 17.95 -21.49
C GLY A 157 4.83 16.94 -20.41
N LYS A 158 4.63 17.41 -19.17
CA LYS A 158 4.35 16.58 -17.98
C LYS A 158 2.95 16.86 -17.45
N LYS A 159 2.13 15.83 -17.33
CA LYS A 159 0.84 15.86 -16.63
C LYS A 159 0.96 15.02 -15.36
N VAL A 160 0.55 15.60 -14.24
CA VAL A 160 0.55 14.93 -12.94
C VAL A 160 -0.90 14.62 -12.57
N THR A 161 -1.20 13.34 -12.36
CA THR A 161 -2.46 12.92 -11.76
C THR A 161 -2.23 12.76 -10.26
N GLU A 162 -2.73 13.72 -9.49
CA GLU A 162 -2.65 13.67 -8.03
C GLU A 162 -3.51 12.54 -7.50
N THR A 163 -2.92 11.69 -6.67
CA THR A 163 -3.66 10.62 -6.01
C THR A 163 -4.28 11.15 -4.73
N LYS A 164 -5.60 11.22 -4.72
CA LYS A 164 -6.37 11.62 -3.54
C LYS A 164 -6.68 10.43 -2.65
N PHE A 165 -6.36 10.56 -1.38
CA PHE A 165 -6.65 9.59 -0.34
C PHE A 165 -7.74 10.12 0.58
N LYS A 166 -8.88 9.42 0.60
CA LYS A 166 -10.03 9.78 1.44
C LYS A 166 -9.81 9.26 2.85
N ALA A 167 -9.43 10.15 3.77
CA ALA A 167 -9.21 9.85 5.18
C ALA A 167 -10.38 10.37 6.02
N GLY A 168 -11.51 9.65 5.99
CA GLY A 168 -12.76 10.10 6.60
C GLY A 168 -13.47 11.15 5.75
N GLU A 169 -13.63 12.37 6.28
CA GLU A 169 -14.35 13.47 5.61
C GLU A 169 -13.41 14.40 4.82
N SER A 170 -12.08 14.27 4.98
CA SER A 170 -11.09 15.03 4.21
C SER A 170 -10.44 14.19 3.11
N GLU A 171 -10.21 14.82 1.97
CA GLU A 171 -9.33 14.30 0.92
C GLU A 171 -7.94 14.90 1.11
N GLU A 172 -6.92 14.05 1.18
CA GLU A 172 -5.53 14.48 1.21
C GLU A 172 -4.77 13.93 0.00
N SER A 173 -3.88 14.73 -0.55
CA SER A 173 -3.01 14.29 -1.64
C SER A 173 -1.89 13.41 -1.08
N LEU A 174 -1.57 12.33 -1.78
CA LEU A 174 -0.44 11.45 -1.48
C LEU A 174 0.60 11.53 -2.60
N PRO A 175 1.58 12.46 -2.51
CA PRO A 175 2.55 12.69 -3.59
C PRO A 175 3.35 11.45 -4.01
N PHE A 176 3.55 10.50 -3.10
CA PHE A 176 4.27 9.26 -3.40
C PHE A 176 3.47 8.28 -4.27
N LEU A 177 2.17 8.53 -4.47
CA LEU A 177 1.28 7.77 -5.36
C LEU A 177 0.89 8.54 -6.63
N ASP A 178 1.41 9.75 -6.84
CA ASP A 178 1.09 10.52 -8.03
C ASP A 178 1.55 9.80 -9.30
N LYS A 179 0.67 9.76 -10.30
CA LYS A 179 0.97 9.16 -11.60
C LYS A 179 1.45 10.24 -12.56
N TYR A 180 2.62 10.04 -13.14
CA TYR A 180 3.20 10.94 -14.13
C TYR A 180 2.90 10.43 -15.53
N GLN A 181 2.33 11.29 -16.37
CA GLN A 181 2.15 11.03 -17.80
C GLN A 181 2.91 12.07 -18.59
N PHE A 182 3.59 11.61 -19.64
CA PHE A 182 4.40 12.46 -20.50
C PHE A 182 3.86 12.43 -21.92
N ASP A 183 3.61 13.61 -22.48
CA ASP A 183 3.08 13.72 -23.84
C ASP A 183 4.15 13.26 -24.84
N GLY A 184 3.79 12.31 -25.71
CA GLY A 184 4.70 11.70 -26.69
C GLY A 184 5.49 10.50 -26.17
N VAL A 185 5.26 10.04 -24.93
CA VAL A 185 5.87 8.81 -24.38
C VAL A 185 4.80 7.76 -24.12
N VAL A 186 4.98 6.57 -24.69
CA VAL A 186 4.08 5.43 -24.53
C VAL A 186 4.79 4.37 -23.71
N ASN A 187 4.19 4.00 -22.58
CA ASN A 187 4.67 2.89 -21.76
C ASN A 187 4.07 1.56 -22.29
N ASN A 188 4.89 0.74 -22.95
CA ASN A 188 4.52 -0.59 -23.44
C ASN A 188 5.34 -1.68 -22.74
N VAL A 189 5.61 -1.48 -21.45
CA VAL A 189 6.39 -2.41 -20.63
C VAL A 189 5.52 -3.53 -20.11
N ASN A 190 6.04 -4.76 -20.20
CA ASN A 190 5.44 -5.91 -19.54
C ASN A 190 6.10 -6.10 -18.17
N VAL A 191 5.32 -6.20 -17.09
CA VAL A 191 5.83 -6.38 -15.73
C VAL A 191 5.72 -7.86 -15.38
N ASP A 192 6.85 -8.53 -15.15
CA ASP A 192 6.89 -9.98 -14.93
C ASP A 192 6.22 -10.40 -13.61
N GLU A 193 6.37 -9.61 -12.54
CA GLU A 193 5.72 -9.85 -11.24
C GLU A 193 5.02 -8.59 -10.73
N THR A 194 3.71 -8.65 -10.51
CA THR A 194 2.99 -7.59 -9.80
C THR A 194 3.18 -7.76 -8.30
N THR A 195 3.83 -6.78 -7.68
CA THR A 195 4.01 -6.75 -6.23
C THR A 195 2.69 -6.40 -5.55
N GLN A 196 2.16 -7.32 -4.75
CA GLN A 196 1.04 -7.03 -3.85
C GLN A 196 1.57 -6.74 -2.44
N ILE A 197 0.94 -5.77 -1.79
CA ILE A 197 1.25 -5.35 -0.42
C ILE A 197 0.04 -5.72 0.44
N ASN A 198 0.29 -6.53 1.45
CA ASN A 198 -0.65 -6.83 2.52
C ASN A 198 -0.37 -5.94 3.73
N VAL A 199 -1.44 -5.38 4.31
CA VAL A 199 -1.36 -4.59 5.54
C VAL A 199 -2.31 -5.20 6.57
N LYS A 200 -1.70 -5.67 7.66
CA LYS A 200 -2.40 -6.18 8.83
C LYS A 200 -2.32 -5.15 9.96
N LEU A 201 -3.48 -4.68 10.40
CA LEU A 201 -3.59 -3.83 11.58
C LEU A 201 -4.01 -4.69 12.77
N THR A 202 -3.45 -4.43 13.95
CA THR A 202 -3.82 -5.08 15.21
C THR A 202 -4.08 -3.99 16.25
N VAL A 203 -5.34 -3.91 16.69
CA VAL A 203 -5.80 -2.99 17.73
C VAL A 203 -6.13 -3.80 18.98
N VAL A 204 -5.41 -3.55 20.07
CA VAL A 204 -5.63 -4.22 21.36
C VAL A 204 -5.99 -3.18 22.40
N GLU A 205 -7.17 -3.31 22.99
CA GLU A 205 -7.60 -2.50 24.13
C GLU A 205 -7.89 -3.41 25.34
N VAL A 206 -7.37 -3.03 26.49
CA VAL A 206 -7.60 -3.68 27.78
C VAL A 206 -8.20 -2.64 28.72
N ASN A 207 -9.35 -2.96 29.31
CA ASN A 207 -9.97 -2.16 30.36
C ASN A 207 -10.07 -3.03 31.62
N LYS A 208 -9.46 -2.55 32.72
CA LYS A 208 -9.55 -3.16 34.04
C LYS A 208 -10.25 -2.18 34.96
N LYS A 209 -11.34 -2.59 35.59
CA LYS A 209 -12.09 -1.80 36.56
C LYS A 209 -12.20 -2.56 37.87
N LEU A 210 -11.64 -1.99 38.93
CA LEU A 210 -11.73 -2.45 40.30
C LEU A 210 -12.64 -1.49 41.08
N SER A 211 -13.61 -2.02 41.79
CA SER A 211 -14.49 -1.26 42.68
C SER A 211 -14.58 -1.97 44.02
N GLU A 212 -13.96 -1.38 45.03
CA GLU A 212 -13.96 -1.87 46.40
C GLU A 212 -14.77 -0.92 47.27
N ALA A 213 -15.63 -1.46 48.13
CA ALA A 213 -16.34 -0.69 49.15
C ALA A 213 -16.44 -1.52 50.43
N VAL A 214 -15.97 -0.95 51.54
CA VAL A 214 -15.99 -1.60 52.85
C VAL A 214 -16.35 -0.61 53.96
N GLY A 215 -17.33 -0.99 54.77
CA GLY A 215 -17.66 -0.29 56.00
C GLY A 215 -19.15 -0.15 56.23
N ILE A 216 -19.52 0.71 57.18
CA ILE A 216 -20.90 0.85 57.63
C ILE A 216 -21.43 2.23 57.27
N ASN A 217 -22.57 2.27 56.58
CA ASN A 217 -23.23 3.53 56.23
C ASN A 217 -24.23 3.93 57.33
N TRP A 218 -23.86 4.95 58.11
CA TRP A 218 -24.65 5.52 59.20
C TRP A 218 -25.54 6.71 58.78
N SER A 219 -25.45 7.18 57.52
CA SER A 219 -26.17 8.39 57.08
C SER A 219 -27.69 8.24 56.99
N ARG A 220 -28.19 7.01 57.12
CA ARG A 220 -29.63 6.68 57.18
C ARG A 220 -30.15 6.56 58.62
N LEU A 221 -29.34 6.86 59.62
CA LEU A 221 -29.79 7.06 61.00
C LEU A 221 -30.52 8.41 61.14
N SER A 222 -31.57 8.64 60.35
CA SER A 222 -32.57 9.68 60.63
C SER A 222 -33.84 9.01 61.15
N GLY A 223 -33.70 8.30 62.27
CA GLY A 223 -34.81 8.02 63.17
C GLY A 223 -35.10 9.28 63.97
N GLY A 224 -36.15 10.01 63.58
CA GLY A 224 -36.85 11.04 64.35
C GLY A 224 -36.03 11.87 65.34
N VAL A 225 -35.30 12.87 64.85
CA VAL A 225 -35.00 14.06 65.68
C VAL A 225 -36.23 14.98 65.57
N PRO A 226 -36.96 15.28 66.66
CA PRO A 226 -38.00 16.30 66.62
C PRO A 226 -37.37 17.63 66.23
N ASP A 227 -37.95 18.26 65.21
CA ASP A 227 -37.67 19.61 64.73
C ASP A 227 -37.72 20.61 65.91
N LEU A 228 -36.55 20.99 66.45
CA LEU A 228 -36.46 22.04 67.48
C LEU A 228 -36.07 23.39 66.88
N LEU A 229 -35.57 23.44 65.64
CA LEU A 229 -35.17 24.66 64.94
C LEU A 229 -35.59 24.54 63.47
N GLY A 230 -36.73 25.16 63.13
CA GLY A 230 -37.43 24.99 61.88
C GLY A 230 -36.53 24.97 60.63
N GLY A 231 -36.68 23.90 59.85
CA GLY A 231 -36.44 23.88 58.42
C GLY A 231 -35.03 23.50 57.96
N VAL A 232 -34.64 22.23 58.06
CA VAL A 232 -33.65 21.63 57.14
C VAL A 232 -33.95 20.15 56.91
N SER A 233 -34.56 19.82 55.76
CA SER A 233 -34.74 18.43 55.28
C SER A 233 -33.58 18.10 54.32
N ARG A 234 -32.67 17.21 54.72
CA ARG A 234 -31.57 16.71 53.87
C ARG A 234 -31.86 15.29 53.40
N VAL A 235 -32.66 15.17 52.34
CA VAL A 235 -32.69 13.96 51.51
C VAL A 235 -31.50 14.04 50.55
N THR A 236 -30.52 13.15 50.71
CA THR A 236 -29.50 12.89 49.68
C THR A 236 -29.41 11.38 49.49
N GLY A 237 -29.80 10.94 48.29
CA GLY A 237 -30.02 9.55 47.94
C GLY A 237 -28.75 8.74 47.68
N PHE A 238 -28.91 7.42 47.67
CA PHE A 238 -28.10 6.51 46.89
C PHE A 238 -28.92 5.24 46.64
N ASP A 239 -29.09 4.91 45.36
CA ASP A 239 -29.77 3.73 44.83
C ASP A 239 -28.69 2.74 44.35
N GLY A 240 -28.74 1.51 44.83
CA GLY A 240 -27.70 0.50 44.61
C GLY A 240 -28.00 -0.73 45.46
N ILE A 241 -28.19 -1.87 44.79
CA ILE A 241 -28.67 -3.15 45.30
C ILE A 241 -27.76 -3.66 46.43
N GLN A 242 -28.32 -3.80 47.65
CA GLN A 242 -27.61 -4.19 48.87
C GLN A 242 -27.96 -5.61 49.32
N GLY A 243 -26.95 -6.39 49.73
CA GLY A 243 -27.15 -7.54 50.61
C GLY A 243 -27.65 -7.04 51.96
N LEU A 244 -28.94 -7.27 52.24
CA LEU A 244 -29.66 -6.66 53.35
C LEU A 244 -29.44 -7.43 54.66
N LEU A 245 -28.57 -6.94 55.53
CA LEU A 245 -28.60 -7.28 56.97
C LEU A 245 -29.19 -6.08 57.73
N LYS A 246 -30.51 -6.02 57.85
CA LYS A 246 -31.22 -5.03 58.67
C LYS A 246 -31.26 -5.52 60.11
N ILE A 247 -30.46 -4.91 61.00
CA ILE A 247 -30.61 -5.11 62.45
C ILE A 247 -31.73 -4.18 62.91
N ASP A 248 -32.88 -4.73 63.27
CA ASP A 248 -34.05 -3.96 63.72
C ASP A 248 -34.12 -3.98 65.24
N ALA A 249 -33.52 -2.96 65.86
CA ALA A 249 -33.78 -2.58 67.25
C ALA A 249 -34.36 -1.17 67.22
N SER A 250 -35.32 -0.85 68.10
CA SER A 250 -36.12 0.38 68.08
C SER A 250 -35.27 1.65 67.86
N GLY A 251 -35.20 2.14 66.61
CA GLY A 251 -34.58 3.41 66.23
C GLY A 251 -33.19 3.35 65.57
N VAL A 252 -32.55 2.19 65.43
CA VAL A 252 -31.21 2.09 64.80
C VAL A 252 -31.29 1.18 63.58
N SER A 253 -30.99 1.74 62.40
CA SER A 253 -30.76 0.95 61.17
C SER A 253 -29.34 1.22 60.68
N ALA A 254 -28.55 0.15 60.50
CA ALA A 254 -27.19 0.22 60.00
C ALA A 254 -27.07 -0.66 58.75
N PHE A 255 -26.34 -0.16 57.74
CA PHE A 255 -26.10 -0.86 56.49
C PHE A 255 -24.62 -1.20 56.38
N ILE A 256 -24.28 -2.49 56.30
CA ILE A 256 -22.90 -2.95 56.11
C ILE A 256 -22.67 -3.13 54.61
N ASN A 257 -21.71 -2.39 54.07
CA ASN A 257 -21.24 -2.55 52.71
C ASN A 257 -19.92 -3.33 52.74
N ALA A 258 -19.88 -4.46 52.04
CA ALA A 258 -18.66 -5.23 51.77
C ALA A 258 -18.76 -5.72 50.33
N LEU A 259 -18.13 -4.98 49.42
CA LEU A 259 -18.17 -5.19 47.98
C LEU A 259 -16.73 -5.15 47.46
N ASP A 260 -16.31 -6.21 46.78
CA ASP A 260 -15.12 -6.23 45.94
C ASP A 260 -15.59 -6.71 44.57
N ASN A 261 -15.56 -5.81 43.59
CA ASN A 261 -16.01 -6.07 42.24
C ASN A 261 -14.89 -5.79 41.24
N GLN A 262 -14.52 -6.82 40.49
CA GLN A 262 -13.48 -6.77 39.46
C GLN A 262 -14.10 -7.06 38.11
N ASN A 263 -13.96 -6.10 37.19
CA ASN A 263 -14.43 -6.23 35.82
C ASN A 263 -13.27 -6.02 34.85
N ASN A 264 -12.96 -7.04 34.05
CA ASN A 264 -11.87 -7.02 33.09
C ASN A 264 -12.42 -7.26 31.68
N GLY A 265 -12.09 -6.38 30.74
CA GLY A 265 -12.46 -6.48 29.34
C GLY A 265 -11.24 -6.42 28.43
N ARG A 266 -11.24 -7.23 27.36
CA ARG A 266 -10.25 -7.16 26.28
C ARG A 266 -10.97 -7.07 24.93
N ILE A 267 -10.56 -6.12 24.12
CA ILE A 267 -11.02 -5.95 22.73
C ILE A 267 -9.82 -6.17 21.81
N LEU A 268 -9.99 -7.03 20.80
CA LEU A 268 -9.02 -7.29 19.75
C LEU A 268 -9.70 -7.09 18.40
N ALA A 269 -9.17 -6.20 17.57
CA ALA A 269 -9.56 -6.06 16.18
C ALA A 269 -8.34 -6.23 15.28
N GLU A 270 -8.45 -7.11 14.28
CA GLU A 270 -7.38 -7.38 13.31
C GLU A 270 -7.86 -7.24 11.86
N PRO A 271 -8.16 -6.02 11.37
CA PRO A 271 -8.49 -5.85 9.96
C PRO A 271 -7.24 -6.08 9.10
N ASN A 272 -7.45 -6.71 7.96
CA ASN A 272 -6.41 -7.08 7.01
C ASN A 272 -6.87 -6.75 5.58
N ILE A 273 -6.00 -6.16 4.78
CA ILE A 273 -6.30 -5.78 3.40
C ILE A 273 -5.04 -5.93 2.52
N SER A 274 -5.23 -6.38 1.27
CA SER A 274 -4.16 -6.45 0.27
C SER A 274 -4.45 -5.54 -0.90
N MET A 275 -3.41 -4.95 -1.48
CA MET A 275 -3.51 -4.08 -2.65
C MET A 275 -2.29 -4.22 -3.55
N LEU A 276 -2.38 -3.76 -4.80
CA LEU A 276 -1.21 -3.63 -5.66
C LEU A 276 -0.30 -2.49 -5.15
N SER A 277 1.01 -2.64 -5.31
CA SER A 277 1.94 -1.55 -5.01
C SER A 277 1.63 -0.32 -5.86
N GLY A 278 1.47 0.83 -5.22
CA GLY A 278 1.13 2.10 -5.86
C GLY A 278 -0.38 2.38 -5.91
N GLU A 279 -1.21 1.50 -5.35
CA GLU A 279 -2.67 1.65 -5.33
C GLU A 279 -3.19 1.92 -3.91
N THR A 280 -4.46 2.29 -3.83
CA THR A 280 -5.20 2.46 -2.57
C THR A 280 -6.18 1.31 -2.38
N ALA A 281 -6.51 1.02 -1.12
CA ALA A 281 -7.52 0.05 -0.78
C ALA A 281 -8.26 0.46 0.49
N ASP A 282 -9.56 0.17 0.54
CA ASP A 282 -10.39 0.43 1.71
C ASP A 282 -11.24 -0.79 2.07
N ILE A 283 -11.39 -1.01 3.38
CA ILE A 283 -12.26 -2.03 3.93
C ILE A 283 -13.11 -1.40 5.03
N LEU A 284 -14.42 -1.70 5.00
CA LEU A 284 -15.38 -1.36 6.03
C LEU A 284 -16.03 -2.66 6.52
N VAL A 285 -15.95 -2.92 7.82
CA VAL A 285 -16.64 -4.00 8.51
C VAL A 285 -17.55 -3.39 9.55
N GLY A 286 -18.86 -3.36 9.26
CA GLY A 286 -19.84 -2.73 10.11
C GLY A 286 -21.17 -2.54 9.41
N GLY A 287 -21.84 -1.43 9.69
CA GLY A 287 -23.14 -1.09 9.09
C GLY A 287 -23.36 0.41 9.00
N GLU A 288 -24.55 0.80 8.56
CA GLU A 288 -24.95 2.20 8.43
C GLU A 288 -26.14 2.49 9.34
N ILE A 289 -26.14 3.66 9.98
CA ILE A 289 -27.28 4.15 10.76
C ILE A 289 -27.92 5.32 10.01
N PRO A 290 -29.24 5.27 9.75
CA PRO A 290 -29.95 6.41 9.16
C PRO A 290 -30.22 7.49 10.21
N PHE A 291 -29.98 8.74 9.82
CA PHE A 291 -30.32 9.96 10.55
C PHE A 291 -31.34 10.75 9.73
N ALA A 292 -32.50 11.03 10.31
CA ALA A 292 -33.46 11.94 9.71
C ALA A 292 -33.07 13.38 10.02
N GLN A 293 -32.83 14.17 8.98
CA GLN A 293 -32.64 15.62 9.07
C GLN A 293 -33.70 16.33 8.22
N ARG A 294 -33.92 17.63 8.45
CA ARG A 294 -34.70 18.46 7.53
C ARG A 294 -33.74 19.26 6.65
N ASP A 295 -34.02 19.34 5.36
CA ASP A 295 -33.31 20.25 4.46
C ASP A 295 -33.68 21.72 4.73
N LYS A 296 -33.13 22.65 3.94
CA LYS A 296 -33.36 24.09 4.13
C LYS A 296 -34.81 24.48 3.86
N GLU A 297 -35.52 23.67 3.08
CA GLU A 297 -36.92 23.83 2.69
C GLU A 297 -37.88 23.11 3.66
N GLY A 298 -37.35 22.38 4.65
CA GLY A 298 -38.11 21.70 5.70
C GLY A 298 -38.55 20.27 5.36
N ALA A 299 -38.15 19.72 4.21
CA ALA A 299 -38.46 18.35 3.82
C ALA A 299 -37.56 17.34 4.56
N PRO A 300 -38.10 16.17 4.96
CA PRO A 300 -37.32 15.14 5.63
C PRO A 300 -36.33 14.47 4.65
N THR A 301 -35.04 14.54 4.97
CA THR A 301 -33.93 13.86 4.29
C THR A 301 -33.33 12.82 5.23
N ILE A 302 -33.01 11.64 4.71
CA ILE A 302 -32.31 10.59 5.46
C ILE A 302 -30.83 10.60 5.06
N ILE A 303 -29.93 10.80 6.02
CA ILE A 303 -28.48 10.65 5.86
C ILE A 303 -28.05 9.34 6.52
N TYR A 304 -27.27 8.52 5.82
CA TYR A 304 -26.65 7.33 6.40
C TYR A 304 -25.26 7.65 6.93
N LYS A 305 -24.94 7.12 8.12
CA LYS A 305 -23.61 7.24 8.73
C LYS A 305 -23.06 5.87 9.08
N ASP A 306 -21.91 5.54 8.50
CA ASP A 306 -21.20 4.29 8.74
C ASP A 306 -20.72 4.19 10.20
N PHE A 307 -20.80 2.99 10.75
CA PHE A 307 -20.11 2.60 11.97
C PHE A 307 -19.45 1.23 11.82
N GLY A 308 -18.55 0.89 12.73
CA GLY A 308 -17.72 -0.33 12.68
C GLY A 308 -16.24 -0.02 12.48
N ILE A 309 -15.52 -0.96 11.90
CA ILE A 309 -14.09 -0.90 11.66
C ILE A 309 -13.86 -0.51 10.19
N ARG A 310 -13.29 0.66 9.96
CA ARG A 310 -12.85 1.12 8.65
C ARG A 310 -11.33 1.23 8.64
N LEU A 311 -10.71 0.67 7.62
CA LEU A 311 -9.28 0.80 7.35
C LEU A 311 -9.12 1.23 5.90
N ALA A 312 -8.58 2.42 5.69
CA ALA A 312 -8.14 2.89 4.40
C ALA A 312 -6.61 2.90 4.38
N VAL A 313 -6.05 2.40 3.29
CA VAL A 313 -4.61 2.22 3.13
C VAL A 313 -4.20 2.66 1.74
N ALA A 314 -3.02 3.26 1.66
CA ALA A 314 -2.34 3.55 0.42
C ALA A 314 -0.88 3.12 0.59
N ALA A 315 -0.33 2.29 -0.30
CA ALA A 315 1.02 1.76 -0.11
C ALA A 315 1.78 1.68 -1.43
N LYS A 316 3.09 1.95 -1.39
CA LYS A 316 4.00 1.84 -2.54
C LYS A 316 5.36 1.31 -2.12
N LEU A 317 5.81 0.25 -2.81
CA LEU A 317 7.16 -0.28 -2.69
C LEU A 317 8.16 0.73 -3.28
N GLN A 318 9.19 1.05 -2.50
CA GLN A 318 10.29 1.93 -2.86
C GLN A 318 11.51 1.12 -3.30
N LYS A 319 12.45 1.75 -4.00
CA LYS A 319 13.67 1.13 -4.55
C LYS A 319 14.54 0.36 -3.53
N ASN A 320 14.48 0.71 -2.24
CA ASN A 320 15.27 0.08 -1.19
C ASN A 320 14.55 -1.11 -0.52
N ASN A 321 13.59 -1.72 -1.21
CA ASN A 321 12.71 -2.77 -0.66
C ASN A 321 11.99 -2.34 0.63
N ARG A 322 11.68 -1.04 0.71
CA ARG A 322 10.89 -0.46 1.80
C ARG A 322 9.53 -0.07 1.28
N ILE A 323 8.53 -0.21 2.12
CA ILE A 323 7.15 0.08 1.77
C ILE A 323 6.79 1.38 2.46
N ARG A 324 6.49 2.40 1.66
CA ARG A 324 5.91 3.65 2.14
C ARG A 324 4.41 3.53 2.09
N LEU A 325 3.74 3.87 3.19
CA LEU A 325 2.29 3.76 3.25
C LEU A 325 1.65 4.85 4.10
N ALA A 326 0.41 5.16 3.74
CA ALA A 326 -0.51 6.01 4.46
C ALA A 326 -1.66 5.15 5.00
N LEU A 327 -1.95 5.28 6.30
CA LEU A 327 -3.03 4.60 6.99
C LEU A 327 -4.03 5.62 7.55
N ASP A 328 -5.32 5.38 7.34
CA ASP A 328 -6.44 5.98 8.08
C ASP A 328 -7.30 4.85 8.65
N GLN A 329 -7.20 4.63 9.96
CA GLN A 329 -8.04 3.67 10.66
C GLN A 329 -9.09 4.36 11.51
N ARG A 330 -10.29 3.78 11.54
CA ARG A 330 -11.41 4.22 12.35
C ARG A 330 -12.15 3.02 12.93
N VAL A 331 -12.28 3.00 14.24
CA VAL A 331 -13.10 2.01 14.95
C VAL A 331 -14.22 2.77 15.64
N SER A 332 -15.46 2.47 15.27
CA SER A 332 -16.64 3.13 15.79
C SER A 332 -17.66 2.11 16.27
N THR A 333 -18.20 2.33 17.46
CA THR A 333 -19.21 1.47 18.07
C THR A 333 -20.37 2.34 18.54
N ILE A 334 -21.60 1.83 18.42
CA ILE A 334 -22.78 2.48 18.98
C ILE A 334 -22.63 2.46 20.51
N ALA A 335 -22.59 3.62 21.14
CA ALA A 335 -22.35 3.75 22.56
C ALA A 335 -23.64 3.87 23.39
N GLY A 336 -24.73 4.30 22.74
CA GLY A 336 -26.06 4.43 23.35
C GLY A 336 -26.88 5.47 22.62
N ASN A 337 -28.00 5.85 23.23
CA ASN A 337 -28.90 6.89 22.72
C ASN A 337 -28.86 8.11 23.64
N TYR A 338 -28.74 9.29 23.04
CA TYR A 338 -28.96 10.56 23.72
C TYR A 338 -30.43 10.96 23.52
N SER A 339 -31.16 11.16 24.61
CA SER A 339 -32.55 11.64 24.53
C SER A 339 -32.55 13.15 24.37
N PHE A 340 -33.05 13.63 23.23
CA PHE A 340 -33.24 15.05 22.98
C PHE A 340 -34.72 15.38 23.07
N GLU A 341 -35.09 16.30 23.98
CA GLU A 341 -36.48 16.75 24.13
C GLU A 341 -36.99 17.27 22.77
N SER A 342 -38.15 16.78 22.33
CA SER A 342 -38.81 17.09 21.04
C SER A 342 -38.30 16.40 19.77
N VAL A 343 -37.18 15.65 19.81
CA VAL A 343 -36.63 14.93 18.63
C VAL A 343 -36.60 13.40 18.83
N GLY A 344 -36.47 12.94 20.08
CA GLY A 344 -36.46 11.52 20.44
C GLY A 344 -35.05 11.01 20.79
N GLU A 345 -34.87 9.68 20.74
CA GLU A 345 -33.59 9.03 21.04
C GLU A 345 -32.66 9.05 19.82
N ILE A 346 -31.54 9.77 19.93
CA ILE A 346 -30.53 9.87 18.86
C ILE A 346 -29.30 9.04 19.27
N PRO A 347 -28.90 8.02 18.49
CA PRO A 347 -27.71 7.24 18.81
C PRO A 347 -26.44 8.07 18.69
N PHE A 348 -25.48 7.84 19.60
CA PHE A 348 -24.14 8.41 19.53
C PHE A 348 -23.08 7.30 19.46
N PHE A 349 -21.91 7.65 18.91
CA PHE A 349 -20.84 6.70 18.63
C PHE A 349 -19.60 7.01 19.45
N ASN A 350 -19.01 5.96 20.03
CA ASN A 350 -17.63 6.02 20.49
C ASN A 350 -16.72 5.76 19.30
N THR A 351 -15.92 6.75 18.92
CA THR A 351 -15.02 6.66 17.77
C THR A 351 -13.57 6.75 18.20
N ARG A 352 -12.77 5.80 17.75
CA ARG A 352 -11.31 5.80 17.83
C ARG A 352 -10.78 5.98 16.43
N ARG A 353 -9.89 6.95 16.22
CA ARG A 353 -9.31 7.23 14.91
C ARG A 353 -7.82 7.45 15.05
N SER A 354 -7.05 6.96 14.09
CA SER A 354 -5.65 7.34 13.96
C SER A 354 -5.28 7.36 12.48
N LYS A 355 -4.35 8.25 12.16
CA LYS A 355 -3.86 8.51 10.81
C LYS A 355 -2.36 8.68 10.86
N SER A 356 -1.64 7.99 9.98
CA SER A 356 -0.17 8.06 9.96
C SER A 356 0.38 7.74 8.58
N VAL A 357 1.54 8.31 8.27
CA VAL A 357 2.33 8.00 7.08
C VAL A 357 3.73 7.62 7.56
N PHE A 358 4.25 6.49 7.09
CA PHE A 358 5.53 5.95 7.53
C PHE A 358 6.11 5.03 6.45
N GLU A 359 7.33 4.58 6.68
CA GLU A 359 8.08 3.71 5.77
C GLU A 359 8.72 2.58 6.58
N VAL A 360 8.47 1.33 6.20
CA VAL A 360 8.91 0.12 6.90
C VAL A 360 9.50 -0.88 5.91
N ALA A 361 10.36 -1.79 6.36
CA ALA A 361 10.79 -2.89 5.50
C ALA A 361 9.70 -3.98 5.41
N ASP A 362 9.85 -4.87 4.43
CA ASP A 362 8.99 -6.03 4.27
C ASP A 362 9.03 -6.96 5.50
N GLY A 363 7.87 -7.25 6.07
CA GLY A 363 7.70 -8.08 7.26
C GLY A 363 7.89 -7.36 8.58
N GLU A 364 8.22 -6.07 8.58
CA GLU A 364 8.34 -5.29 9.81
C GLU A 364 6.97 -4.84 10.34
N SER A 365 6.90 -4.77 11.67
CA SER A 365 5.79 -4.19 12.41
C SER A 365 6.22 -2.87 13.02
N PHE A 366 5.29 -1.92 13.11
CA PHE A 366 5.53 -0.66 13.80
C PHE A 366 4.28 -0.27 14.61
N ILE A 367 4.51 0.44 15.72
CA ILE A 367 3.44 0.92 16.59
C ILE A 367 2.96 2.27 16.07
N ILE A 368 1.70 2.34 15.64
CA ILE A 368 1.06 3.56 15.14
C ILE A 368 0.70 4.48 16.31
N GLY A 369 0.32 3.90 17.45
CA GLY A 369 -0.04 4.65 18.63
C GLY A 369 -0.35 3.76 19.83
N GLY A 370 -0.37 4.38 20.99
CA GLY A 370 -0.79 3.75 22.24
C GLY A 370 -1.39 4.77 23.20
N LEU A 371 -2.18 4.29 24.15
CA LEU A 371 -2.77 5.07 25.21
C LEU A 371 -2.72 4.26 26.51
N PHE A 372 -2.25 4.90 27.58
CA PHE A 372 -2.36 4.41 28.93
C PHE A 372 -3.11 5.46 29.75
N ASN A 373 -4.23 5.09 30.35
CA ASN A 373 -5.03 5.98 31.18
C ASN A 373 -5.45 5.26 32.45
N SER A 374 -5.11 5.84 33.60
CA SER A 374 -5.46 5.32 34.93
C SER A 374 -6.27 6.38 35.66
N SER A 375 -7.45 6.01 36.15
CA SER A 375 -8.30 6.85 36.99
C SER A 375 -8.49 6.19 38.35
N ASP A 376 -8.13 6.90 39.41
CA ASP A 376 -8.28 6.42 40.78
C ASP A 376 -9.17 7.38 41.58
N LEU A 377 -10.25 6.88 42.15
CA LEU A 377 -11.21 7.62 42.94
C LEU A 377 -11.36 6.94 44.30
N GLU A 378 -10.72 7.53 45.30
CA GLU A 378 -10.85 7.12 46.69
C GLU A 378 -11.80 8.06 47.43
N GLY A 379 -12.69 7.49 48.23
CA GLY A 379 -13.66 8.22 49.03
C GLY A 379 -13.85 7.57 50.38
N ILE A 380 -14.00 8.40 51.42
CA ILE A 380 -14.32 7.91 52.76
C ILE A 380 -15.46 8.74 53.35
N ASN A 381 -16.52 8.07 53.74
CA ASN A 381 -17.62 8.63 54.51
C ASN A 381 -17.46 8.17 55.96
N LYS A 382 -17.46 9.08 56.93
CA LYS A 382 -17.28 8.74 58.34
C LYS A 382 -18.17 9.58 59.25
N VAL A 383 -18.52 9.03 60.40
CA VAL A 383 -19.17 9.77 61.50
C VAL A 383 -18.12 10.67 62.16
N PRO A 384 -18.35 11.99 62.31
CA PRO A 384 -17.42 12.87 63.02
C PRO A 384 -17.10 12.35 64.42
N VAL A 385 -15.86 12.55 64.90
CA VAL A 385 -15.34 12.08 66.20
C VAL A 385 -15.18 10.55 66.28
N LEU A 386 -16.25 9.77 66.07
CA LEU A 386 -16.23 8.32 66.21
C LEU A 386 -15.44 7.60 65.11
N GLY A 387 -15.47 8.13 63.88
CA GLY A 387 -14.73 7.58 62.75
C GLY A 387 -13.22 7.83 62.79
N ASP A 388 -12.75 8.73 63.66
CA ASP A 388 -11.34 9.10 63.80
C ASP A 388 -10.59 8.23 64.83
N ILE A 389 -11.31 7.43 65.63
CA ILE A 389 -10.71 6.55 66.63
C ILE A 389 -9.94 5.42 65.91
N PRO A 390 -8.63 5.21 66.19
CA PRO A 390 -7.90 4.09 65.62
C PRO A 390 -8.56 2.76 65.97
N ILE A 391 -8.59 1.82 65.01
CA ILE A 391 -9.18 0.48 65.13
C ILE A 391 -10.72 0.51 65.28
N LEU A 392 -11.26 1.17 66.31
CA LEU A 392 -12.70 1.22 66.60
C LEU A 392 -13.48 2.09 65.59
N GLY A 393 -12.84 3.11 65.01
CA GLY A 393 -13.45 3.95 63.97
C GLY A 393 -13.76 3.20 62.67
N ALA A 394 -13.25 1.98 62.49
CA ALA A 394 -13.59 1.13 61.35
C ALA A 394 -15.10 0.79 61.30
N PHE A 395 -15.77 0.68 62.45
CA PHE A 395 -17.22 0.48 62.52
C PHE A 395 -18.01 1.76 62.18
N PHE A 396 -17.38 2.93 62.16
CA PHE A 396 -18.02 4.23 61.97
C PHE A 396 -17.61 4.93 60.66
N ARG A 397 -16.97 4.19 59.75
CA ARG A 397 -16.54 4.67 58.43
C ARG A 397 -16.97 3.72 57.31
N ASN A 398 -17.05 4.25 56.11
CA ASN A 398 -17.29 3.56 54.86
C ASN A 398 -16.27 4.06 53.83
N ALA A 399 -15.31 3.23 53.49
CA ALA A 399 -14.27 3.51 52.51
C ALA A 399 -14.69 2.91 51.16
N LYS A 400 -14.47 3.66 50.08
CA LYS A 400 -14.74 3.26 48.71
C LYS A 400 -13.52 3.61 47.85
N THR A 401 -13.11 2.66 47.01
CA THR A 401 -12.05 2.85 46.01
C THR A 401 -12.58 2.38 44.66
N ASP A 402 -12.58 3.26 43.67
CA ASP A 402 -12.87 2.93 42.28
C ASP A 402 -11.60 3.20 41.44
N ARG A 403 -10.97 2.14 40.92
CA ARG A 403 -9.81 2.23 40.03
C ARG A 403 -10.15 1.72 38.64
N GLU A 404 -9.82 2.48 37.61
CA GLU A 404 -10.02 2.12 36.21
C GLU A 404 -8.75 2.35 35.39
N ASP A 405 -8.18 1.27 34.87
CA ASP A 405 -7.02 1.27 33.98
C ASP A 405 -7.46 0.92 32.56
N ARG A 406 -7.09 1.77 31.60
CA ARG A 406 -7.31 1.57 30.16
C ARG A 406 -5.98 1.59 29.43
N GLU A 407 -5.69 0.51 28.71
CA GLU A 407 -4.47 0.32 27.93
C GLU A 407 -4.88 0.05 26.47
N LEU A 408 -4.32 0.80 25.52
CA LEU A 408 -4.56 0.63 24.08
C LEU A 408 -3.22 0.60 23.34
N VAL A 409 -3.07 -0.34 22.42
CA VAL A 409 -1.95 -0.40 21.48
C VAL A 409 -2.47 -0.66 20.09
N ILE A 410 -1.95 0.08 19.12
CA ILE A 410 -2.24 -0.06 17.70
C ILE A 410 -0.93 -0.38 16.97
N VAL A 411 -0.87 -1.56 16.36
CA VAL A 411 0.28 -2.05 15.60
C VAL A 411 -0.15 -2.27 14.16
N ALA A 412 0.68 -1.89 13.19
CA ALA A 412 0.51 -2.37 11.82
C ALA A 412 1.76 -3.14 11.36
N THR A 413 1.50 -4.18 10.60
CA THR A 413 2.51 -5.07 10.00
C THR A 413 2.27 -5.09 8.51
N VAL A 414 3.34 -4.98 7.74
CA VAL A 414 3.26 -4.82 6.28
C VAL A 414 4.13 -5.88 5.63
N ASN A 415 3.57 -6.56 4.64
CA ASN A 415 4.25 -7.64 3.94
C ASN A 415 4.01 -7.52 2.44
N THR A 416 5.02 -7.82 1.64
CA THR A 416 4.83 -8.14 0.24
C THR A 416 4.30 -9.57 0.15
N VAL A 417 3.26 -9.80 -0.65
CA VAL A 417 2.61 -11.10 -0.79
C VAL A 417 2.52 -11.49 -2.25
N LYS A 418 2.49 -12.80 -2.49
CA LYS A 418 2.22 -13.37 -3.82
C LYS A 418 0.79 -13.90 -3.88
N PRO A 419 0.15 -13.86 -5.06
CA PRO A 419 -1.13 -14.54 -5.26
C PRO A 419 -0.98 -16.04 -4.97
N VAL A 420 -1.97 -16.61 -4.28
CA VAL A 420 -2.05 -18.05 -3.98
C VAL A 420 -2.98 -18.76 -4.96
N GLN A 421 -2.79 -20.06 -5.17
CA GLN A 421 -3.70 -20.87 -5.98
C GLN A 421 -4.98 -21.19 -5.20
N GLU A 422 -6.09 -21.45 -5.91
CA GLU A 422 -7.42 -21.64 -5.31
C GLU A 422 -7.47 -22.80 -4.30
N ASP A 423 -6.70 -23.87 -4.55
CA ASP A 423 -6.61 -25.07 -3.72
C ASP A 423 -5.91 -24.83 -2.36
N GLU A 424 -5.15 -23.76 -2.23
CA GLU A 424 -4.51 -23.34 -0.98
C GLU A 424 -5.42 -22.45 -0.11
N ILE A 425 -6.55 -21.99 -0.64
CA ILE A 425 -7.48 -21.09 0.06
C ILE A 425 -8.36 -21.88 1.04
N VAL A 426 -8.23 -21.59 2.34
CA VAL A 426 -9.06 -22.20 3.37
C VAL A 426 -10.21 -21.28 3.76
N TYR A 427 -11.44 -21.66 3.39
CA TYR A 427 -12.64 -20.92 3.78
C TYR A 427 -13.10 -21.25 5.20
N PRO A 428 -13.72 -20.29 5.92
CA PRO A 428 -14.43 -20.59 7.14
C PRO A 428 -15.62 -21.51 6.86
N THR A 429 -15.61 -22.70 7.47
CA THR A 429 -16.72 -23.65 7.37
C THR A 429 -17.65 -23.50 8.57
N PHE A 430 -18.96 -23.42 8.32
CA PHE A 430 -19.96 -23.53 9.37
C PHE A 430 -20.28 -25.01 9.62
N GLU A 431 -19.89 -25.53 10.79
CA GLU A 431 -20.34 -26.85 11.22
C GLU A 431 -21.80 -26.76 11.71
N ARG A 432 -22.73 -27.23 10.88
CA ARG A 432 -24.14 -27.35 11.25
C ARG A 432 -24.27 -28.39 12.37
N THR A 433 -24.47 -27.94 13.61
CA THR A 433 -24.87 -28.81 14.73
C THR A 433 -26.36 -29.10 14.67
N GLY A 434 -26.76 -30.31 15.06
CA GLY A 434 -28.19 -30.64 15.18
C GLY A 434 -28.83 -29.88 16.34
N THR A 435 -30.12 -29.51 16.22
CA THR A 435 -30.85 -28.87 17.34
C THR A 435 -30.84 -29.74 18.60
N MET A 436 -31.03 -31.06 18.45
CA MET A 436 -30.97 -32.00 19.57
C MET A 436 -29.55 -32.14 20.15
N GLU A 437 -28.53 -32.08 19.32
CA GLU A 437 -27.12 -32.14 19.74
C GLU A 437 -26.73 -30.93 20.59
N ARG A 438 -27.19 -29.73 20.21
CA ARG A 438 -27.04 -28.51 21.02
C ARG A 438 -27.87 -28.58 22.30
N PHE A 439 -29.10 -29.09 22.22
CA PHE A 439 -29.99 -29.24 23.37
C PHE A 439 -29.39 -30.12 24.46
N TYR A 440 -28.76 -31.23 24.08
CA TYR A 440 -28.09 -32.15 25.02
C TYR A 440 -26.61 -31.85 25.26
N ASN A 441 -26.07 -30.72 24.75
CA ASN A 441 -24.66 -30.34 24.87
C ASN A 441 -23.67 -31.46 24.46
N LEU A 442 -23.99 -32.17 23.37
CA LEU A 442 -23.16 -33.29 22.86
C LEU A 442 -22.07 -32.82 21.88
N THR A 443 -22.08 -31.53 21.54
CA THR A 443 -21.12 -30.87 20.65
C THR A 443 -19.64 -30.96 21.06
N PRO A 444 -19.26 -31.00 22.36
CA PRO A 444 -17.85 -31.05 22.77
C PRO A 444 -17.09 -32.30 22.30
N PHE A 445 -17.78 -33.38 21.92
CA PHE A 445 -17.15 -34.65 21.56
C PHE A 445 -16.67 -34.72 20.10
N LYS A 446 -16.93 -33.71 19.25
CA LYS A 446 -16.81 -33.89 17.80
C LYS A 446 -15.60 -33.29 17.08
N ASN A 447 -14.97 -32.16 17.44
CA ASN A 447 -13.71 -31.79 16.75
C ASN A 447 -12.95 -30.56 17.28
N ILE A 448 -11.63 -30.70 17.36
CA ILE A 448 -10.64 -29.65 17.65
C ILE A 448 -9.81 -29.29 16.40
N TYR A 449 -9.82 -30.14 15.36
CA TYR A 449 -8.86 -30.06 14.25
C TYR A 449 -9.14 -28.93 13.24
N HIS A 450 -10.36 -28.81 12.71
CA HIS A 450 -10.65 -27.86 11.61
C HIS A 450 -10.64 -26.37 12.03
N LYS A 451 -10.96 -26.06 13.28
CA LYS A 451 -10.93 -24.68 13.79
C LYS A 451 -9.52 -24.07 13.77
N THR A 452 -8.48 -24.90 13.86
CA THR A 452 -7.08 -24.43 13.88
C THR A 452 -6.59 -23.99 12.50
N LEU A 453 -6.89 -24.74 11.44
CA LEU A 453 -6.39 -24.47 10.08
C LEU A 453 -6.91 -23.13 9.52
N THR A 454 -8.23 -22.90 9.56
CA THR A 454 -8.81 -21.62 9.11
C THR A 454 -8.29 -20.44 9.94
N SER A 455 -8.18 -20.61 11.27
CA SER A 455 -7.69 -19.54 12.13
C SER A 455 -6.22 -19.17 11.84
N ASN A 456 -5.38 -20.17 11.51
CA ASN A 456 -3.99 -19.95 11.16
C ASN A 456 -3.84 -19.32 9.78
N PHE A 457 -4.65 -19.73 8.81
CA PHE A 457 -4.69 -19.13 7.47
C PHE A 457 -5.06 -17.64 7.55
N LEU A 458 -6.14 -17.31 8.27
CA LEU A 458 -6.57 -15.91 8.46
C LEU A 458 -5.55 -15.08 9.25
N LYS A 459 -4.89 -15.66 10.27
CA LYS A 459 -3.85 -14.96 11.05
C LYS A 459 -2.63 -14.58 10.23
N ARG A 460 -2.30 -15.37 9.21
CA ARG A 460 -1.23 -15.10 8.22
C ARG A 460 -1.69 -14.20 7.07
N GLY A 461 -2.89 -13.63 7.19
CA GLY A 461 -3.44 -12.71 6.21
C GLY A 461 -4.04 -13.38 4.97
N GLY A 462 -4.19 -14.71 4.95
CA GLY A 462 -4.73 -15.44 3.82
C GLY A 462 -3.75 -15.64 2.66
N PHE A 463 -2.45 -15.39 2.87
CA PHE A 463 -1.40 -15.56 1.87
C PHE A 463 -0.24 -16.38 2.44
N ILE A 464 0.45 -17.13 1.59
CA ILE A 464 1.70 -17.82 1.92
C ILE A 464 2.84 -16.83 1.65
N GLN A 465 3.73 -16.65 2.64
CA GLN A 465 4.93 -15.80 2.56
C GLN A 465 5.99 -16.41 1.63
#